data_AF-A0A7R9UGQ2-F1
#
_entry.id   AF-A0A7R9UGQ2-F1
#
_cell.length_a   1.000
_cell.length_b   1.000
_cell.length_c   1.000
_cell.angle_alpha   90.00
_cell.angle_beta   90.00
_cell.angle_gamma   90.00
#
_symmetry.space_group_name_H-M   'P 1'
#
loop_
_entity.id
_entity.type
_entity.pdbx_description
1 polymer ?
#
loop_
_entity_poly.entity_id
_entity_poly.type
_entity_poly.pdbx_seq_one_letter_code
_entity_poly.pdbx_strand_id
1 'polypeptide(L)'
;MRFRFCGDLDAPDWLLAEIVTLSRISSVRMRVVVKQVLRFVATGELDSEKVLKLTKDSFPSAKGPSDLKGALAALDFIVTSAAKYDVEDYDLQEELQQLGLPKENSEAITKQYRTAKDQLRRRLE
;
A
#
# COMPACT_ATOMS: atom_id res chain seq x y z
N MET A 1 -14.41 6.53 10.21
CA MET A 1 -14.96 5.45 9.34
C MET A 1 -14.20 4.19 9.71
N ARG A 2 -14.90 3.09 10.00
CA ARG A 2 -14.26 1.83 10.41
C ARG A 2 -13.83 1.06 9.17
N PHE A 3 -12.57 0.65 9.12
CA PHE A 3 -12.02 -0.11 8.01
C PHE A 3 -11.70 -1.55 8.44
N ARG A 4 -12.17 -2.54 7.69
CA ARG A 4 -11.86 -3.96 7.83
C ARG A 4 -10.37 -4.22 7.70
N PHE A 5 -9.67 -3.56 6.79
CA PHE A 5 -8.20 -3.70 6.72
C PHE A 5 -7.49 -3.13 7.95
N CYS A 6 -8.15 -2.30 8.77
CA CYS A 6 -7.67 -1.85 10.07
C CYS A 6 -8.20 -2.68 11.25
N GLY A 7 -8.98 -3.75 11.01
CA GLY A 7 -9.62 -4.54 12.06
C GLY A 7 -10.85 -3.84 12.66
N ASP A 8 -11.67 -3.22 11.81
CA ASP A 8 -12.85 -2.42 12.18
C ASP A 8 -12.52 -1.16 13.02
N LEU A 9 -11.27 -0.69 12.90
CA LEU A 9 -10.79 0.54 13.53
C LEU A 9 -10.70 1.68 12.50
N ASP A 10 -10.63 2.91 13.01
CA ASP A 10 -10.32 4.08 12.19
C ASP A 10 -8.88 4.01 11.66
N ALA A 11 -8.69 4.50 10.43
CA ALA A 11 -7.36 4.64 9.85
C ALA A 11 -6.55 5.69 10.66
N PRO A 12 -5.29 5.39 11.02
CA PRO A 12 -4.48 6.32 11.79
C PRO A 12 -4.14 7.58 10.99
N ASP A 13 -3.98 8.72 11.67
CA ASP A 13 -3.75 10.03 11.02
C ASP A 13 -2.54 10.04 10.08
N TRP A 14 -1.47 9.33 10.45
CA TRP A 14 -0.27 9.21 9.62
C TRP A 14 -0.57 8.51 8.30
N LEU A 15 -1.47 7.51 8.28
CA LEU A 15 -1.87 6.83 7.06
C LEU A 15 -2.66 7.78 6.16
N LEU A 16 -3.59 8.55 6.73
CA LEU A 16 -4.40 9.53 6.00
C LEU A 16 -3.53 10.61 5.33
N ALA A 17 -2.48 11.08 5.99
CA ALA A 17 -1.53 12.01 5.41
C ALA A 17 -0.84 11.41 4.17
N GLU A 18 -0.47 10.13 4.22
CA GLU A 18 0.18 9.43 3.12
C GLU A 18 -0.79 9.07 1.98
N ILE A 19 -2.08 8.86 2.26
CA ILE A 19 -3.10 8.67 1.21
C ILE A 19 -3.13 9.86 0.25
N VAL A 20 -2.96 11.10 0.76
CA VAL A 20 -2.89 12.30 -0.09
C VAL A 20 -1.64 12.30 -0.98
N THR A 21 -0.53 11.73 -0.50
CA THR A 21 0.70 11.57 -1.29
C THR A 21 0.52 10.47 -2.35
N LEU A 22 -0.10 9.35 -1.97
CA LEU A 22 -0.39 8.20 -2.84
C LEU A 22 -1.44 8.53 -3.92
N SER A 23 -2.37 9.45 -3.68
CA SER A 23 -3.38 9.84 -4.67
C SER A 23 -2.80 10.69 -5.82
N ARG A 24 -1.63 11.30 -5.61
CA ARG A 24 -0.95 12.17 -6.60
C ARG A 24 -0.10 11.41 -7.61
N ILE A 25 0.11 10.10 -7.41
CA ILE A 25 0.90 9.28 -8.34
C ILE A 25 0.00 8.55 -9.34
N SER A 26 0.57 8.24 -10.51
CA SER A 26 -0.15 7.49 -11.54
C SER A 26 -0.32 6.02 -11.15
N SER A 27 -1.40 5.41 -11.65
CA SER A 27 -1.74 3.99 -11.42
C SER A 27 -0.65 3.02 -11.88
N VAL A 28 0.10 3.38 -12.92
CA VAL A 28 1.26 2.61 -13.42
C VAL A 28 2.37 2.57 -12.38
N ARG A 29 2.71 3.73 -11.81
CA ARG A 29 3.76 3.86 -10.79
C ARG A 29 3.35 3.19 -9.48
N MET A 30 2.09 3.38 -9.08
CA MET A 30 1.49 2.72 -7.93
C MET A 30 1.66 1.20 -8.03
N ARG A 31 1.32 0.62 -9.19
CA ARG A 31 1.46 -0.82 -9.43
C ARG A 31 2.89 -1.33 -9.25
N VAL A 32 3.89 -0.58 -9.71
CA VAL A 32 5.30 -0.96 -9.59
C VAL A 32 5.75 -0.92 -8.13
N VAL A 33 5.40 0.14 -7.41
CA VAL A 33 5.78 0.32 -6.00
C VAL A 33 5.11 -0.73 -5.12
N VAL A 34 3.81 -0.94 -5.27
CA VAL A 34 3.06 -1.97 -4.53
C VAL A 34 3.64 -3.35 -4.77
N LYS A 35 4.01 -3.69 -6.01
CA LYS A 35 4.63 -4.99 -6.32
C LYS A 35 5.96 -5.18 -5.58
N GLN A 36 6.76 -4.13 -5.44
CA GLN A 36 8.01 -4.18 -4.65
C GLN A 36 7.74 -4.33 -3.17
N VAL A 37 6.78 -3.58 -2.63
CA VAL A 37 6.37 -3.69 -1.22
C VAL A 37 5.87 -5.10 -0.93
N LEU A 38 4.96 -5.64 -1.74
CA LEU A 38 4.46 -7.01 -1.58
C LEU A 38 5.59 -8.06 -1.64
N ARG A 39 6.53 -7.89 -2.56
CA ARG A 39 7.71 -8.77 -2.62
C ARG A 39 8.53 -8.67 -1.35
N PHE A 40 8.74 -7.47 -0.83
CA PHE A 40 9.43 -7.26 0.44
C PHE A 40 8.70 -7.93 1.60
N VAL A 41 7.39 -7.72 1.74
CA VAL A 41 6.62 -8.34 2.83
C VAL A 41 6.63 -9.86 2.69
N ALA A 42 6.63 -10.40 1.47
CA ALA A 42 6.62 -11.83 1.24
C ALA A 42 7.99 -12.51 1.44
N THR A 43 9.10 -11.93 0.94
CA THR A 43 10.43 -12.55 0.99
C THR A 43 11.30 -12.03 2.13
N GLY A 44 11.00 -10.85 2.67
CA GLY A 44 11.80 -10.21 3.74
C GLY A 44 13.09 -9.59 3.25
N GLU A 45 13.41 -9.72 1.96
CA GLU A 45 14.56 -9.10 1.35
C GLU A 45 14.17 -7.72 0.83
N LEU A 46 14.52 -6.67 1.58
CA LEU A 46 14.41 -5.29 1.11
C LEU A 46 15.77 -4.81 0.65
N ASP A 47 15.84 -4.47 -0.63
CA ASP A 47 16.85 -3.56 -1.10
C ASP A 47 16.29 -2.14 -0.95
N SER A 48 16.30 -1.63 0.29
CA SER A 48 15.75 -0.32 0.69
C SER A 48 16.26 0.81 -0.18
N GLU A 49 17.48 0.69 -0.70
CA GLU A 49 18.02 1.65 -1.62
C GLU A 49 17.33 1.58 -3.00
N LYS A 50 17.08 0.39 -3.54
CA LYS A 50 16.34 0.22 -4.81
C LYS A 50 14.90 0.67 -4.70
N VAL A 51 14.21 0.29 -3.62
CA VAL A 51 12.81 0.71 -3.41
C VAL A 51 12.74 2.22 -3.22
N LEU A 52 13.63 2.82 -2.43
CA LEU A 52 13.69 4.28 -2.27
C LEU A 52 13.99 4.98 -3.59
N LYS A 53 14.90 4.46 -4.43
CA LYS A 53 15.17 5.00 -5.78
C LYS A 53 13.95 4.91 -6.69
N LEU A 54 13.30 3.74 -6.76
CA LEU A 54 12.09 3.52 -7.56
C LEU A 54 10.92 4.38 -7.09
N THR A 55 10.78 4.53 -5.77
CA THR A 55 9.77 5.38 -5.14
C THR A 55 10.08 6.84 -5.43
N LYS A 56 11.34 7.28 -5.35
CA LYS A 56 11.71 8.65 -5.74
C LYS A 56 11.37 8.97 -7.20
N ASP A 57 11.61 8.03 -8.11
CA ASP A 57 11.24 8.17 -9.53
C ASP A 57 9.72 8.19 -9.74
N SER A 58 9.01 7.36 -8.96
CA SER A 58 7.55 7.22 -9.00
C SER A 58 6.81 8.38 -8.34
N PHE A 59 7.39 9.02 -7.32
CA PHE A 59 6.81 10.09 -6.53
C PHE A 59 7.60 11.41 -6.74
N PRO A 60 7.49 12.04 -7.92
CA PRO A 60 8.22 13.28 -8.24
C PRO A 60 7.75 14.46 -7.37
N SER A 61 6.57 14.35 -6.75
CA SER A 61 6.01 15.34 -5.84
C SER A 61 6.44 15.17 -4.39
N ALA A 62 7.13 14.08 -4.03
CA ALA A 62 7.62 13.84 -2.68
C ALA A 62 8.69 14.88 -2.33
N LYS A 63 8.49 15.62 -1.24
CA LYS A 63 9.36 16.74 -0.84
C LYS A 63 10.69 16.28 -0.23
N GLY A 64 10.74 15.05 0.28
CA GLY A 64 11.94 14.47 0.85
C GLY A 64 11.89 12.95 1.04
N PRO A 65 12.97 12.36 1.55
CA PRO A 65 13.03 10.92 1.84
C PRO A 65 12.00 10.49 2.91
N SER A 66 11.54 11.41 3.74
CA SER A 66 10.50 11.15 4.75
C SER A 66 9.13 10.86 4.11
N ASP A 67 8.69 11.66 3.13
CA ASP A 67 7.45 11.40 2.37
C ASP A 67 7.51 10.06 1.63
N LEU A 68 8.67 9.73 1.04
CA LEU A 68 8.84 8.45 0.34
C LEU A 68 8.72 7.26 1.29
N LYS A 69 9.32 7.36 2.47
CA LYS A 69 9.24 6.33 3.51
C LYS A 69 7.83 6.23 4.09
N GLY A 70 7.14 7.35 4.28
CA GLY A 70 5.74 7.39 4.70
C GLY A 70 4.85 6.65 3.71
N ALA A 71 4.95 6.98 2.42
CA ALA A 71 4.16 6.33 1.38
C ALA A 71 4.43 4.82 1.28
N LEU A 72 5.69 4.40 1.43
CA LEU A 72 6.05 2.98 1.49
C LEU A 72 5.47 2.28 2.72
N ALA A 73 5.59 2.91 3.90
CA ALA A 73 5.02 2.38 5.14
C ALA A 73 3.49 2.30 5.08
N ALA A 74 2.83 3.26 4.42
CA ALA A 74 1.40 3.24 4.19
C ALA A 74 0.98 2.05 3.33
N LEU A 75 1.68 1.82 2.21
CA LEU A 75 1.41 0.67 1.34
C LEU A 75 1.67 -0.66 2.04
N ASP A 76 2.78 -0.77 2.77
CA ASP A 76 3.14 -1.93 3.58
C ASP A 76 2.08 -2.24 4.64
N PHE A 77 1.63 -1.19 5.36
CA PHE A 77 0.59 -1.30 6.36
C PHE A 77 -0.74 -1.73 5.75
N ILE A 78 -1.15 -1.15 4.62
CA ILE A 78 -2.39 -1.50 3.92
C ILE A 78 -2.39 -2.99 3.54
N VAL A 79 -1.35 -3.47 2.84
CA VAL A 79 -1.33 -4.86 2.34
C VAL A 79 -1.12 -5.88 3.46
N THR A 80 -0.32 -5.54 4.47
CA THR A 80 -0.06 -6.41 5.63
C THR A 80 -1.29 -6.52 6.51
N SER A 81 -1.94 -5.39 6.81
CA SER A 81 -3.14 -5.40 7.65
C SER A 81 -4.33 -6.04 6.92
N ALA A 82 -4.50 -5.78 5.61
CA ALA A 82 -5.49 -6.49 4.80
C ALA A 82 -5.27 -8.01 4.82
N ALA A 83 -4.02 -8.48 4.65
CA ALA A 83 -3.70 -9.91 4.70
C ALA A 83 -3.98 -10.50 6.09
N LYS A 84 -3.61 -9.78 7.15
CA LYS A 84 -3.78 -10.17 8.55
C LYS A 84 -5.26 -10.33 8.93
N TYR A 85 -6.12 -9.40 8.50
CA TYR A 85 -7.56 -9.44 8.77
C TYR A 85 -8.38 -10.21 7.72
N ASP A 86 -7.71 -10.92 6.80
CA ASP A 86 -8.34 -11.66 5.72
C ASP A 86 -9.28 -10.86 4.81
N VAL A 87 -8.96 -9.60 4.57
CA VAL A 87 -9.81 -8.73 3.76
C VAL A 87 -9.77 -9.19 2.29
N GLU A 88 -10.94 -9.25 1.66
CA GLU A 88 -11.10 -9.55 0.24
C GLU A 88 -10.67 -8.36 -0.62
N ASP A 89 -10.24 -8.63 -1.86
CA ASP A 89 -9.74 -7.56 -2.74
C ASP A 89 -10.81 -6.54 -3.11
N TYR A 90 -12.07 -6.96 -3.20
CA TYR A 90 -13.20 -6.06 -3.45
C TYR A 90 -13.42 -5.09 -2.27
N ASP A 91 -13.52 -5.60 -1.04
CA ASP A 91 -13.69 -4.78 0.16
C ASP A 91 -12.52 -3.80 0.31
N LEU A 92 -11.28 -4.29 0.21
CA LEU A 92 -10.09 -3.46 0.30
C LEU A 92 -10.11 -2.31 -0.73
N GLN A 93 -10.60 -2.57 -1.95
CA GLN A 93 -10.67 -1.57 -2.99
C GLN A 93 -11.68 -0.47 -2.67
N GLU A 94 -12.84 -0.83 -2.12
CA GLU A 94 -13.84 0.14 -1.68
C GLU A 94 -13.31 0.98 -0.51
N GLU A 95 -12.64 0.36 0.45
CA GLU A 95 -12.04 1.03 1.60
C GLU A 95 -10.95 2.03 1.20
N LEU A 96 -10.08 1.65 0.27
CA LEU A 96 -9.06 2.54 -0.29
C LEU A 96 -9.69 3.74 -1.02
N GLN A 97 -10.78 3.51 -1.76
CA GLN A 97 -11.53 4.60 -2.40
C GLN A 97 -12.18 5.53 -1.38
N GLN A 98 -12.76 4.99 -0.29
CA GLN A 98 -13.33 5.78 0.80
C GLN A 98 -12.29 6.61 1.54
N LEU A 99 -11.04 6.12 1.63
CA LEU A 99 -9.90 6.87 2.16
C LEU A 99 -9.45 8.03 1.28
N GLY A 100 -9.87 8.06 0.01
CA GLY A 100 -9.53 9.12 -0.94
C GLY A 100 -8.50 8.72 -1.99
N LEU A 101 -8.17 7.43 -2.13
CA LEU A 101 -7.40 6.97 -3.29
C LEU A 101 -8.27 6.98 -4.55
N PRO A 102 -7.73 7.43 -5.70
CA PRO A 102 -8.44 7.33 -6.95
C PRO A 102 -8.65 5.85 -7.31
N LYS A 103 -9.81 5.55 -7.92
CA LYS A 103 -10.23 4.19 -8.28
C LYS A 103 -9.13 3.39 -8.99
N GLU A 104 -8.41 4.01 -9.92
CA GLU A 104 -7.32 3.37 -10.66
C GLU A 104 -6.15 2.94 -9.78
N ASN A 105 -5.80 3.73 -8.76
CA ASN A 105 -4.74 3.40 -7.81
C ASN A 105 -5.22 2.31 -6.85
N SER A 106 -6.47 2.38 -6.38
CA SER A 106 -7.08 1.34 -5.56
C SER A 106 -7.10 0.00 -6.29
N GLU A 107 -7.56 -0.04 -7.54
CA GLU A 107 -7.53 -1.25 -8.39
C GLU A 107 -6.10 -1.76 -8.62
N ALA A 108 -5.13 -0.85 -8.79
CA ALA A 108 -3.74 -1.25 -8.95
C ALA A 108 -3.19 -1.92 -7.69
N ILE A 109 -3.54 -1.44 -6.50
CA ILE A 109 -3.14 -2.02 -5.21
C ILE A 109 -3.80 -3.40 -5.03
N THR A 110 -5.13 -3.48 -5.19
CA THR A 110 -5.90 -4.68 -4.87
C THR A 110 -5.62 -5.85 -5.81
N LYS A 111 -5.37 -5.59 -7.11
CA LYS A 111 -4.94 -6.63 -8.07
C LYS A 111 -3.61 -7.28 -7.65
N GLN A 112 -2.66 -6.49 -7.14
CA GLN A 112 -1.37 -7.03 -6.76
C GLN A 112 -1.47 -7.74 -5.42
N TYR A 113 -2.22 -7.16 -4.49
CA TYR A 113 -2.54 -7.78 -3.21
C TYR A 113 -3.20 -9.16 -3.40
N ARG A 114 -4.23 -9.28 -4.26
CA ARG A 114 -4.90 -10.56 -4.53
C ARG A 114 -3.92 -11.68 -4.95
N THR A 115 -2.91 -11.34 -5.75
CA THR A 115 -1.91 -12.31 -6.22
C THR A 115 -0.94 -12.69 -5.11
N ALA A 116 -0.63 -11.76 -4.20
CA ALA A 116 0.30 -11.97 -3.10
C ALA A 116 -0.37 -12.43 -1.79
N LYS A 117 -1.70 -12.32 -1.65
CA LYS A 117 -2.48 -12.55 -0.41
C LYS A 117 -2.14 -13.88 0.23
N ASP A 118 -2.17 -14.98 -0.54
CA ASP A 118 -1.87 -16.32 -0.03
C ASP A 118 -0.44 -16.41 0.53
N GLN A 119 0.53 -15.83 -0.18
CA GLN A 119 1.93 -15.80 0.25
C GLN A 119 2.15 -14.93 1.49
N LEU A 120 1.49 -13.77 1.56
CA LEU A 120 1.56 -12.86 2.71
C LEU A 120 0.97 -13.52 3.96
N ARG A 121 -0.19 -14.17 3.84
CA ARG A 121 -0.86 -14.83 4.97
C ARG A 121 0.02 -15.91 5.57
N ARG A 122 0.58 -16.81 4.77
CA ARG A 122 1.49 -17.87 5.24
C ARG A 122 2.70 -17.35 6.03
N ARG A 123 3.09 -16.09 5.81
CA ARG A 123 4.21 -15.45 6.48
C ARG A 123 3.79 -14.64 7.71
N LEU A 124 2.53 -14.19 7.75
CA LEU A 124 1.96 -13.40 8.84
C LEU A 124 1.20 -14.27 9.87
N GLU A 125 1.02 -15.56 9.59
CA GLU A 125 0.56 -16.62 10.51
C GLU A 125 1.59 -16.99 11.59
#